data_AF-A0A967UE99-F1
#
_entry.id   AF-A0A967UE99-F1
#
_cell.length_a   1.000
_cell.length_b   1.000
_cell.length_c   1.000
_cell.angle_alpha   90.00
_cell.angle_beta   90.00
_cell.angle_gamma   90.00
#
_symmetry.space_group_name_H-M   'P 1'
#
loop_
_entity.id
_entity.type
_entity.pdbx_description
1 polymer ?
#
loop_
_entity_poly.entity_id
_entity_poly.type
_entity_poly.pdbx_seq_one_letter_code
_entity_poly.pdbx_strand_id
1 'polypeptide(L)'
;MTPKEKKLGPQRNRIDEIDSKLLELLAERREIVHEVIDKKIKNQLPIFAPKREDEKTEKFRKMAAEHDLDPDWAEDFLRMIMASSRASQSSNEFPRATEEPKHILVVGAKGGMGSLYARIAQQSGHHV
;
A
#
# COMPACT_ATOMS: atom_id res chain seq x y z
N MET A 1 28.66 5.69 -28.03
CA MET A 1 28.31 4.30 -27.69
C MET A 1 29.49 3.41 -28.05
N THR A 2 30.22 2.90 -27.07
CA THR A 2 31.45 2.12 -27.27
C THR A 2 31.14 0.71 -27.81
N PRO A 3 32.07 0.04 -28.50
CA PRO A 3 31.86 -1.31 -29.04
C PRO A 3 31.50 -2.37 -27.98
N LYS A 4 31.84 -2.14 -26.71
CA LYS A 4 31.44 -2.99 -25.57
C LYS A 4 29.96 -2.82 -25.19
N GLU A 5 29.39 -1.62 -25.36
CA GLU A 5 27.98 -1.34 -25.05
C GLU A 5 27.02 -2.03 -26.03
N LYS A 6 27.44 -2.20 -27.30
CA LYS A 6 26.65 -2.93 -28.31
C LYS A 6 26.44 -4.42 -27.98
N LYS A 7 27.33 -5.04 -27.20
CA LYS A 7 27.22 -6.47 -26.83
C LYS A 7 26.19 -6.75 -25.73
N LEU A 8 25.80 -5.74 -24.95
CA LEU A 8 24.84 -5.85 -23.85
C LEU A 8 23.46 -5.28 -24.22
N GLY A 9 23.32 -4.67 -25.40
CA GLY A 9 22.09 -4.03 -25.86
C GLY A 9 20.86 -4.96 -25.81
N PRO A 10 20.91 -6.16 -26.41
CA PRO A 10 19.76 -7.08 -26.40
C PRO A 10 19.34 -7.52 -24.99
N GLN A 11 20.29 -7.82 -24.10
CA GLN A 11 19.99 -8.24 -22.73
C GLN A 11 19.41 -7.10 -21.90
N ARG A 12 19.92 -5.86 -22.08
CA ARG A 12 19.37 -4.67 -21.41
C ARG A 12 17.95 -4.37 -21.87
N ASN A 13 17.69 -4.43 -23.17
CA ASN A 13 16.32 -4.27 -23.70
C ASN A 13 15.38 -5.32 -23.10
N ARG A 14 15.84 -6.57 -22.91
CA ARG A 14 15.03 -7.60 -22.29
C ARG A 14 14.76 -7.31 -20.80
N ILE A 15 15.72 -6.73 -20.08
CA ILE A 15 15.52 -6.28 -18.70
C ILE A 15 14.49 -5.15 -18.67
N ASP A 16 14.61 -4.15 -19.55
CA ASP A 16 13.67 -3.04 -19.62
C ASP A 16 12.23 -3.51 -19.93
N GLU A 17 12.07 -4.54 -20.78
CA GLU A 17 10.78 -5.19 -21.04
C GLU A 17 10.20 -5.89 -19.80
N ILE A 18 11.06 -6.57 -19.02
CA ILE A 18 10.65 -7.22 -17.76
C ILE A 18 10.23 -6.18 -16.74
N ASP A 19 11.02 -5.11 -16.60
CA ASP A 19 10.74 -4.02 -15.67
C ASP A 19 9.43 -3.30 -16.03
N SER A 20 9.17 -3.10 -17.33
CA SER A 20 7.88 -2.55 -17.79
C SER A 20 6.70 -3.42 -17.36
N LYS A 21 6.80 -4.75 -17.55
CA LYS A 21 5.75 -5.69 -17.12
C LYS A 21 5.59 -5.72 -15.61
N LEU A 22 6.68 -5.58 -14.85
CA LEU A 22 6.63 -5.51 -13.40
C LEU A 22 5.82 -4.28 -12.95
N LEU A 23 6.04 -3.12 -13.59
CA LEU A 23 5.28 -1.90 -13.32
C LEU A 23 3.79 -2.05 -13.66
N GLU A 24 3.46 -2.68 -14.79
CA GLU A 24 2.09 -3.00 -15.19
C GLU A 24 1.38 -3.89 -14.15
N LEU A 25 2.03 -4.98 -13.72
CA LEU A 25 1.49 -5.88 -12.70
C LEU A 25 1.32 -5.20 -11.33
N LEU A 26 2.24 -4.31 -10.96
CA LEU A 26 2.13 -3.52 -9.74
C LEU A 26 0.97 -2.52 -9.79
N ALA A 27 0.71 -1.92 -10.97
CA ALA A 27 -0.42 -1.03 -11.18
C ALA A 27 -1.75 -1.79 -11.07
N GLU A 28 -1.89 -2.94 -11.75
CA GLU A 28 -3.07 -3.80 -11.66
C GLU A 28 -3.31 -4.27 -10.21
N ARG A 29 -2.24 -4.71 -9.53
CA ARG A 29 -2.32 -5.10 -8.12
C ARG A 29 -2.85 -3.95 -7.25
N ARG A 30 -2.45 -2.71 -7.51
CA ARG A 30 -2.92 -1.54 -6.75
C ARG A 30 -4.43 -1.34 -6.93
N GLU A 31 -4.94 -1.47 -8.15
CA GLU A 31 -6.38 -1.37 -8.44
C GLU A 31 -7.18 -2.44 -7.70
N ILE A 32 -6.75 -3.71 -7.76
CA ILE A 32 -7.39 -4.81 -7.04
C ILE A 32 -7.37 -4.57 -5.53
N VAL A 33 -6.26 -4.06 -4.98
CA VAL A 33 -6.20 -3.78 -3.54
C VAL A 33 -7.18 -2.66 -3.14
N HIS A 34 -7.39 -1.65 -3.98
CA HIS A 34 -8.42 -0.63 -3.74
C HIS A 34 -9.81 -1.26 -3.67
N GLU A 35 -10.17 -2.12 -4.63
CA GLU A 35 -11.46 -2.81 -4.59
C GLU A 35 -11.65 -3.70 -3.36
N VAL A 36 -10.60 -4.42 -2.94
CA VAL A 36 -10.63 -5.26 -1.74
C VAL A 36 -10.90 -4.41 -0.49
N ILE A 37 -10.34 -3.20 -0.45
CA ILE A 37 -10.53 -2.29 0.68
C ILE A 37 -11.91 -1.67 0.68
N ASP A 38 -12.41 -1.21 -0.47
CA ASP A 38 -13.78 -0.70 -0.59
C ASP A 38 -14.79 -1.75 -0.13
N LYS A 39 -14.57 -3.02 -0.50
CA LYS A 39 -15.37 -4.14 -0.03
C LYS A 39 -15.23 -4.37 1.48
N LYS A 40 -14.03 -4.25 2.05
CA LYS A 40 -13.83 -4.38 3.50
C LYS A 40 -14.51 -3.24 4.28
N ILE A 41 -14.42 -2.00 3.81
CA ILE A 41 -15.06 -0.83 4.43
C ILE A 41 -16.58 -1.00 4.39
N LYS A 42 -17.16 -1.31 3.22
CA LYS A 42 -18.61 -1.53 3.07
C LYS A 42 -19.14 -2.62 3.99
N ASN A 43 -18.35 -3.67 4.23
CA ASN A 43 -18.71 -4.80 5.09
C ASN A 43 -18.22 -4.67 6.54
N GLN A 44 -17.66 -3.52 6.95
CA GLN A 44 -17.13 -3.26 8.30
C GLN A 44 -16.09 -4.30 8.77
N LEU A 45 -15.35 -4.89 7.82
CA LEU A 45 -14.31 -5.87 8.12
C LEU A 45 -13.00 -5.18 8.52
N PRO A 46 -12.23 -5.76 9.46
CA PRO A 46 -10.96 -5.17 9.88
C PRO A 46 -9.98 -5.11 8.70
N ILE A 47 -9.40 -3.94 8.49
CA ILE A 47 -8.38 -3.70 7.45
C ILE A 47 -7.10 -4.48 7.80
N PHE A 48 -6.77 -4.57 9.10
CA PHE A 48 -5.60 -5.26 9.63
C PHE A 48 -5.95 -6.67 10.13
N ALA A 49 -5.30 -7.69 9.55
CA ALA A 49 -5.48 -9.10 9.93
C ALA A 49 -4.10 -9.79 9.99
N PRO A 50 -3.41 -9.75 11.14
CA PRO A 50 -2.00 -10.14 11.25
C PRO A 50 -1.74 -11.60 10.82
N LYS A 51 -2.58 -12.54 11.27
CA LYS A 51 -2.48 -13.96 10.85
C LYS A 51 -2.53 -14.16 9.34
N ARG A 52 -3.35 -13.35 8.65
CA ARG A 52 -3.49 -13.43 7.18
C ARG A 52 -2.29 -12.82 6.46
N GLU A 53 -1.64 -11.83 7.05
CA GLU A 53 -0.37 -11.30 6.52
C GLU A 53 0.75 -12.32 6.71
N ASP A 54 0.82 -13.01 7.85
CA ASP A 54 1.81 -14.06 8.12
C ASP A 54 1.67 -15.23 7.13
N GLU A 55 0.46 -15.73 6.91
CA GLU A 55 0.18 -16.78 5.91
C GLU A 55 0.58 -16.36 4.49
N LYS A 56 0.34 -15.09 4.15
CA LYS A 56 0.69 -14.54 2.83
C LYS A 56 2.20 -14.45 2.65
N THR A 57 2.91 -14.00 3.68
CA THR A 57 4.37 -13.93 3.70
C THR A 57 4.98 -15.31 3.54
N GLU A 58 4.53 -16.30 4.32
CA GLU A 58 5.03 -17.67 4.24
C GLU A 58 4.79 -18.30 2.87
N LYS A 59 3.61 -18.08 2.28
CA LYS A 59 3.33 -18.55 0.91
C LYS A 59 4.26 -17.88 -0.12
N PHE A 60 4.52 -16.58 0.02
CA PHE A 60 5.40 -15.86 -0.89
C PHE A 60 6.86 -16.31 -0.79
N ARG A 61 7.35 -16.58 0.43
CA ARG A 61 8.67 -17.18 0.67
C ARG A 61 8.83 -18.53 -0.05
N LYS A 62 7.81 -19.38 0.03
CA LYS A 62 7.81 -20.68 -0.70
C LYS A 62 7.86 -20.49 -2.21
N MET A 63 7.04 -19.60 -2.75
CA MET A 63 7.06 -19.28 -4.18
C MET A 63 8.41 -18.71 -4.62
N ALA A 64 9.04 -17.87 -3.79
CA ALA A 64 10.38 -17.35 -4.08
C ALA A 64 11.43 -18.48 -4.16
N ALA A 65 11.39 -19.41 -3.20
CA ALA A 65 12.28 -20.57 -3.21
C ALA A 65 12.07 -21.47 -4.43
N GLU A 66 10.83 -21.64 -4.91
CA GLU A 66 10.51 -22.38 -6.14
C GLU A 66 11.08 -21.71 -7.41
N HIS A 67 11.39 -20.42 -7.35
CA HIS A 67 11.95 -19.62 -8.43
C HIS A 67 13.44 -19.30 -8.26
N ASP A 68 14.15 -20.00 -7.37
CA ASP A 68 15.56 -19.77 -7.05
C ASP A 68 15.86 -18.34 -6.57
N LEU A 69 14.88 -17.69 -5.93
CA LEU A 69 15.03 -16.37 -5.31
C LEU A 69 15.25 -16.51 -3.80
N ASP A 70 16.05 -15.59 -3.24
CA ASP A 70 16.24 -15.49 -1.79
C ASP A 70 14.89 -15.21 -1.08
N PRO A 71 14.40 -16.12 -0.22
CA PRO A 71 13.13 -15.94 0.47
C PRO A 71 13.08 -14.71 1.37
N ASP A 72 14.21 -14.33 1.97
CA ASP A 72 14.26 -13.17 2.88
C ASP A 72 14.15 -11.87 2.07
N TRP A 73 14.89 -11.78 0.96
CA TRP A 73 14.75 -10.67 0.01
C TRP A 73 13.34 -10.56 -0.57
N ALA A 74 12.73 -11.69 -0.93
CA ALA A 74 11.39 -11.73 -1.47
C ALA A 74 10.35 -11.25 -0.46
N GLU A 75 10.50 -11.63 0.81
CA GLU A 75 9.67 -11.12 1.90
C GLU A 75 9.81 -9.60 2.05
N ASP A 76 11.03 -9.06 2.06
CA ASP A 76 11.27 -7.61 2.15
C ASP A 76 10.60 -6.87 0.98
N PHE A 77 10.71 -7.40 -0.23
CA PHE A 77 10.04 -6.86 -1.41
C PHE A 77 8.51 -6.87 -1.26
N LEU A 78 7.93 -7.98 -0.77
CA LEU A 78 6.50 -8.08 -0.50
C LEU A 78 6.05 -7.05 0.55
N ARG A 79 6.82 -6.90 1.63
CA ARG A 79 6.55 -5.92 2.71
C ARG A 79 6.58 -4.49 2.17
N MET A 80 7.54 -4.16 1.31
CA MET A 80 7.64 -2.87 0.64
C MET A 80 6.40 -2.59 -0.23
N ILE A 81 5.97 -3.55 -1.06
CA ILE A 81 4.76 -3.39 -1.88
C ILE A 81 3.51 -3.19 -1.02
N MET A 82 3.38 -3.97 0.07
CA MET A 82 2.26 -3.83 1.01
C MET A 82 2.25 -2.46 1.70
N ALA A 83 3.42 -1.95 2.09
CA ALA A 83 3.55 -0.63 2.70
C ALA A 83 3.16 0.50 1.73
N SER A 84 3.65 0.45 0.50
CA SER A 84 3.29 1.40 -0.56
C SER A 84 1.78 1.47 -0.78
N SER A 85 1.13 0.30 -0.82
CA SER A 85 -0.32 0.22 -0.95
C SER A 85 -1.06 0.91 0.20
N ARG A 86 -0.62 0.77 1.45
CA ARG A 86 -1.26 1.43 2.60
C ARG A 86 -1.08 2.95 2.57
N ALA A 87 0.09 3.42 2.14
CA ALA A 87 0.39 4.85 2.06
C ALA A 87 -0.50 5.57 1.03
N SER A 88 -0.85 4.92 -0.08
CA SER A 88 -1.78 5.48 -1.07
C SER A 88 -3.25 5.46 -0.63
N GLN A 89 -3.56 4.82 0.50
CA GLN A 89 -4.94 4.62 0.99
C GLN A 89 -5.30 5.52 2.17
N SER A 90 -4.32 5.98 2.96
CA SER A 90 -4.57 6.83 4.12
C SER A 90 -4.99 8.27 3.78
N SER A 91 -5.19 8.59 2.50
CA SER A 91 -5.40 9.96 2.03
C SER A 91 -6.86 10.40 1.97
N ASN A 92 -7.86 9.52 1.88
CA ASN A 92 -9.20 9.96 1.46
C ASN A 92 -10.35 9.86 2.48
N GLU A 93 -10.42 8.86 3.37
CA GLU A 93 -11.54 8.76 4.32
C GLU A 93 -11.09 8.19 5.67
N PHE A 94 -11.30 8.94 6.75
CA PHE A 94 -11.08 8.45 8.11
C PHE A 94 -12.38 7.80 8.62
N PRO A 95 -12.33 6.59 9.19
CA PRO A 95 -13.52 5.93 9.70
C PRO A 95 -14.11 6.69 10.89
N ARG A 96 -15.43 6.93 10.88
CA ARG A 96 -16.17 7.52 12.01
C ARG A 96 -16.51 6.43 13.03
N ALA A 97 -16.06 6.58 14.27
CA ALA A 97 -16.38 5.66 15.36
C ALA A 97 -17.80 5.84 15.93
N THR A 98 -18.50 6.92 15.56
CA THR A 98 -19.85 7.24 16.05
C THR A 98 -20.90 7.08 14.95
N GLU A 99 -22.13 6.75 15.34
CA GLU A 99 -23.25 6.62 14.40
C GLU A 99 -23.64 7.95 13.76
N GLU A 100 -23.50 9.07 14.47
CA GLU A 100 -23.83 10.42 14.00
C GLU A 100 -22.65 11.41 14.13
N PRO A 101 -22.60 12.49 13.31
CA PRO A 101 -21.66 13.60 13.48
C PRO A 101 -21.74 14.22 14.88
N LYS A 102 -20.60 14.65 15.41
CA LYS A 102 -20.52 15.36 16.71
C LYS A 102 -19.84 16.71 16.52
N HIS A 103 -20.09 17.63 17.44
CA HIS A 103 -19.37 18.89 17.53
C HIS A 103 -18.15 18.71 18.46
N ILE A 104 -16.95 18.96 17.95
CA ILE A 104 -15.68 18.73 18.65
C ILE A 104 -14.95 20.06 18.78
N LEU A 105 -14.70 20.51 20.01
CA LEU A 105 -13.88 21.70 20.24
C LEU A 105 -12.41 21.30 20.38
N VAL A 106 -11.55 21.84 19.51
CA VAL A 106 -10.09 21.69 19.63
C VAL A 106 -9.48 22.98 20.15
N VAL A 107 -9.08 22.98 21.42
CA VAL A 107 -8.37 24.12 22.03
C VAL A 107 -6.96 24.20 21.44
N GLY A 108 -6.61 25.33 20.83
CA GLY A 108 -5.33 25.48 20.12
C GLY A 108 -5.33 24.88 18.71
N ALA A 109 -6.49 24.77 18.04
CA ALA A 109 -6.64 24.20 16.69
C ALA A 109 -5.69 24.78 15.61
N LYS A 110 -5.14 25.99 15.81
CA LYS A 110 -4.18 26.61 14.89
C LYS A 110 -2.72 26.16 15.09
N GLY A 111 -2.42 25.40 16.14
CA GLY A 111 -1.09 24.85 16.39
C GLY A 111 -0.80 23.58 15.56
N GLY A 112 0.42 23.05 15.64
CA GLY A 112 0.83 21.86 14.88
C GLY A 112 -0.08 20.65 15.12
N MET A 113 -0.13 20.17 16.37
CA MET A 113 -1.00 19.03 16.73
C MET A 113 -2.49 19.39 16.66
N GLY A 114 -2.87 20.62 17.04
CA GLY A 114 -4.27 21.06 17.01
C GLY A 114 -4.87 21.03 15.61
N SER A 115 -4.12 21.48 14.60
CA SER A 115 -4.58 21.48 13.21
C SER A 115 -4.66 20.08 12.62
N LEU A 116 -3.77 19.17 13.04
CA LEU A 116 -3.83 17.75 12.68
C LEU A 116 -5.10 17.08 13.22
N TYR A 117 -5.40 17.23 14.51
CA TYR A 117 -6.59 16.61 15.11
C TYR A 117 -7.89 17.20 14.57
N ALA A 118 -7.94 18.52 14.32
CA ALA A 118 -9.09 19.15 13.68
C ALA A 118 -9.34 18.58 12.28
N ARG A 119 -8.27 18.39 11.49
CA ARG A 119 -8.37 17.78 10.15
C ARG A 119 -8.90 16.35 10.22
N ILE A 120 -8.37 15.52 11.12
CA ILE A 120 -8.82 14.12 11.27
C ILE A 120 -10.30 14.06 11.66
N ALA A 121 -10.73 14.89 12.61
CA ALA A 121 -12.12 14.93 13.06
C ALA A 121 -13.07 15.40 11.93
N GLN A 122 -12.69 16.40 11.15
CA GLN A 122 -13.44 16.83 9.96
C GLN A 122 -13.51 15.72 8.89
N GLN A 123 -12.39 15.05 8.60
CA GLN A 123 -12.35 13.92 7.64
C GLN A 123 -13.11 12.68 8.12
N SER A 124 -13.33 12.56 9.43
CA SER A 124 -14.20 11.52 10.02
C SER A 124 -15.67 11.94 10.05
N GLY A 125 -16.04 13.07 9.44
CA GLY A 125 -17.42 13.56 9.35
C GLY A 125 -17.95 14.23 10.62
N HIS A 126 -17.08 14.75 11.49
CA HIS A 126 -17.47 15.58 12.64
C HIS A 126 -17.35 17.07 12.32
N HIS A 127 -18.10 17.89 13.06
CA HIS A 127 -17.99 19.34 13.01
C HIS A 127 -16.93 19.78 14.03
N VAL A 128 -15.88 20.46 13.58
CA VAL A 128 -14.78 20.96 14.42
C VAL A 128 -14.72 22.48 14.34
#